data_AF-A0A7V6DQL3-F1
#
_entry.id   AF-A0A7V6DQL3-F1
#
_cell.length_a   1.000
_cell.length_b   1.000
_cell.length_c   1.000
_cell.angle_alpha   90.00
_cell.angle_beta   90.00
_cell.angle_gamma   90.00
#
_symmetry.space_group_name_H-M   'P 1'
#
loop_
_entity.id
_entity.type
_entity.pdbx_description
1 polymer ?
#
loop_
_entity_poly.entity_id
_entity_poly.type
_entity_poly.pdbx_seq_one_letter_code
_entity_poly.pdbx_strand_id
1 'polypeptide(L)' 'MFEESEKQMKVCCTCIFWSYQHKGFCHRLEQGAGKFWMCEDWTAMDADAAESLPETLDDAAAGSLEG' A
#
# COMPACT_ATOMS: atom_id res chain seq x y z
N MET A 1 15.20 -15.34 10.32
CA MET A 1 14.58 -15.35 8.98
C MET A 1 13.41 -14.40 9.08
N PHE A 2 13.54 -13.20 8.52
CA PHE A 2 12.44 -12.23 8.55
C PHE A 2 11.44 -12.67 7.48
N GLU A 3 10.21 -12.94 7.92
CA GLU A 3 9.09 -13.37 7.09
C GLU A 3 8.99 -12.48 5.85
N GLU A 4 9.11 -13.13 4.70
CA GLU A 4 8.86 -12.57 3.38
C GLU A 4 7.47 -11.96 3.41
N SER A 5 7.39 -10.63 3.51
CA SER A 5 6.14 -9.92 3.69
C SER A 5 5.22 -10.23 2.52
N GLU A 6 4.23 -11.06 2.79
CA GLU A 6 3.14 -11.42 1.89
C GLU A 6 2.57 -10.09 1.36
N LYS A 7 2.86 -9.74 0.10
CA LYS A 7 2.41 -8.48 -0.50
C LYS A 7 0.89 -8.49 -0.49
N GLN A 8 0.30 -7.86 0.53
CA GLN A 8 -1.14 -7.81 0.68
C GLN A 8 -1.75 -7.20 -0.58
N MET A 9 -2.71 -7.90 -1.18
CA MET A 9 -3.41 -7.40 -2.36
C MET A 9 -4.15 -6.11 -2.00
N LYS A 10 -3.95 -5.06 -2.81
CA LYS A 10 -4.61 -3.76 -2.67
C LYS A 10 -6.06 -3.83 -3.16
N VAL A 11 -6.93 -4.43 -2.37
CA VAL A 11 -8.36 -4.60 -2.67
C VAL A 11 -9.23 -4.10 -1.53
N CYS A 12 -10.49 -3.77 -1.82
CA CYS A 12 -11.38 -3.18 -0.82
C CYS A 12 -11.50 -4.01 0.46
N CYS A 13 -11.52 -5.34 0.40
CA CYS A 13 -11.61 -6.14 1.63
C CYS A 13 -10.39 -6.08 2.56
N THR A 14 -9.25 -5.57 2.09
CA THR A 14 -8.04 -5.30 2.89
C THR A 14 -7.87 -3.79 3.17
N CYS A 15 -8.86 -2.98 2.78
CA CYS A 15 -8.86 -1.53 2.98
C CYS A 15 -9.50 -1.17 4.33
N ILE A 16 -8.94 -0.17 5.02
CA ILE A 16 -9.46 0.34 6.30
C ILE A 16 -10.88 0.88 6.22
N PHE A 17 -11.29 1.35 5.04
CA PHE A 17 -12.61 1.98 4.84
C PHE A 17 -13.72 0.98 4.48
N TRP A 18 -13.40 -0.31 4.30
CA TRP A 18 -14.39 -1.30 3.85
C TRP A 18 -14.96 -2.10 5.01
N SER A 19 -16.27 -2.31 5.01
CA SER A 19 -16.98 -2.97 6.11
C SER A 19 -17.69 -4.26 5.68
N TYR A 20 -17.30 -5.38 6.31
CA TYR A 20 -18.03 -6.66 6.23
C TYR A 20 -19.44 -6.54 6.81
N GLN A 21 -19.62 -5.76 7.88
CA GLN A 21 -20.90 -5.64 8.59
C GLN A 21 -21.96 -4.98 7.71
N HIS A 22 -21.55 -4.05 6.85
CA HIS A 22 -22.43 -3.34 5.91
C HIS A 22 -22.47 -3.98 4.51
N LYS A 23 -22.30 -5.31 4.41
CA LYS A 23 -22.37 -6.08 3.15
C LYS A 23 -21.39 -5.59 2.08
N GLY A 24 -20.20 -5.16 2.50
CA GLY A 24 -19.18 -4.63 1.60
C GLY A 24 -19.39 -3.17 1.24
N PHE A 25 -19.79 -2.36 2.20
CA PHE A 25 -19.85 -0.91 2.02
C PHE A 25 -18.46 -0.29 2.17
N CYS A 26 -18.14 0.69 1.33
CA CYS A 26 -16.95 1.52 1.45
C CYS A 26 -17.32 2.87 2.06
N HIS A 27 -16.85 3.15 3.28
CA HIS A 27 -17.12 4.41 3.97
C HIS A 27 -16.49 5.63 3.28
N ARG A 28 -15.42 5.44 2.51
CA ARG A 28 -14.74 6.51 1.77
C ARG A 28 -15.53 6.99 0.55
N LEU A 29 -16.23 6.08 -0.11
CA LEU A 29 -16.99 6.35 -1.34
C LEU A 29 -18.50 6.44 -1.08
N GLU A 30 -18.92 6.16 0.15
CA GLU A 30 -20.31 6.18 0.58
C GLU A 30 -21.23 5.27 -0.26
N GLN A 31 -20.68 4.17 -0.78
CA GLN A 31 -21.38 3.22 -1.66
C GLN A 31 -20.96 1.77 -1.42
N GLY A 32 -21.71 0.84 -2.02
CA GLY A 32 -21.32 -0.58 -2.07
C GLY A 32 -20.07 -0.80 -2.92
N ALA A 33 -19.11 -1.56 -2.40
CA ALA A 33 -17.85 -1.90 -3.04
C ALA A 33 -17.61 -3.42 -2.99
N GLY A 34 -17.28 -4.00 -4.14
CA GLY A 34 -16.96 -5.42 -4.23
C GLY A 34 -15.76 -5.81 -3.37
N LYS A 35 -15.78 -7.04 -2.82
CA LYS A 35 -14.70 -7.56 -1.97
C LYS A 35 -13.30 -7.43 -2.60
N PHE A 36 -13.20 -7.71 -3.90
CA PHE A 36 -11.95 -7.67 -4.66
C PHE A 36 -11.82 -6.43 -5.55
N TRP A 37 -12.68 -5.42 -5.35
CA TRP A 37 -12.62 -4.19 -6.11
C TRP A 37 -11.37 -3.39 -5.68
N MET A 38 -10.66 -2.82 -6.64
CA MET A 38 -9.47 -2.00 -6.40
C MET A 38 -9.90 -0.53 -6.41
N CYS A 39 -9.72 0.17 -5.28
CA CYS A 39 -10.00 1.59 -5.18
C CYS A 39 -8.71 2.42 -5.32
N GLU A 40 -8.80 3.61 -5.89
CA GLU A 40 -7.66 4.53 -6.01
C GLU A 40 -7.22 5.06 -4.64
N ASP A 41 -8.17 5.38 -3.76
CA ASP A 41 -7.95 5.77 -2.35
C ASP A 41 -7.70 4.57 -1.41
N TRP A 42 -7.18 3.45 -1.91
CA TRP A 42 -6.94 2.28 -1.06
C TRP A 42 -5.93 2.58 0.04
N THR A 43 -6.29 2.26 1.28
CA THR A 43 -5.45 2.47 2.47
C THR A 43 -5.42 1.19 3.29
N ALA A 44 -4.22 0.70 3.60
CA ALA A 44 -4.02 -0.51 4.38
C ALA A 44 -4.64 -0.38 5.79
N MET A 45 -5.18 -1.47 6.32
CA MET A 45 -5.69 -1.51 7.71
C MET A 45 -4.59 -1.33 8.77
N ASP A 46 -3.33 -1.63 8.44
CA ASP A 46 -2.15 -1.41 9.28
C ASP A 46 -1.19 -0.44 8.59
N ALA A 47 -1.44 0.87 8.76
CA ALA A 47 -0.62 1.94 8.19
C ALA A 47 0.66 2.24 9.00
N ASP A 48 1.24 1.25 9.68
CA ASP A 48 2.54 1.38 10.39
C ASP A 48 3.69 0.64 9.66
N ALA A 49 3.38 -0.19 8.66
CA ALA A 49 4.38 -1.00 7.94
C ALA A 49 4.78 -0.44 6.56
N ALA A 50 4.37 0.78 6.22
CA ALA A 50 4.60 1.40 4.91
C ALA A 50 5.68 2.50 4.91
N GLU A 51 6.44 2.68 5.99
CA GLU A 51 7.64 3.52 6.01
C GLU A 51 8.91 2.78 5.55
N SER A 52 8.78 1.69 4.79
CA SER A 52 9.91 1.09 4.07
C SER A 52 9.80 1.32 2.57
N LEU A 53 10.31 2.51 2.18
CA LEU A 53 11.00 2.82 0.92
C LEU A 53 10.11 2.93 -0.35
N PRO A 54 10.49 3.73 -1.38
CA PRO A 54 11.86 3.76 -1.93
C PRO A 54 12.33 5.09 -2.58
N GLU A 55 13.48 5.04 -3.26
CA GLU A 55 14.02 5.97 -4.29
C GLU A 55 15.22 6.84 -3.88
N THR A 56 16.44 6.29 -3.98
CA THR A 56 17.50 6.88 -4.82
C THR A 56 18.37 5.74 -5.40
N LEU A 57 17.97 5.18 -6.53
CA LEU A 57 18.92 4.58 -7.47
C LEU A 57 18.90 5.43 -8.75
N ASP A 58 20.05 5.50 -9.40
CA ASP A 58 20.39 6.25 -10.64
C ASP A 58 20.78 7.73 -10.40
N ASP A 59 21.91 8.28 -10.88
CA ASP A 59 23.03 7.78 -11.68
C ASP A 59 24.18 8.82 -11.60
N ALA A 60 25.42 8.35 -11.82
CA ALA A 60 26.69 9.03 -12.10
C ALA A 60 26.86 10.58 -11.96
N ALA A 61 27.89 11.02 -11.22
CA ALA A 61 29.07 11.72 -11.80
C ALA A 61 30.08 12.23 -10.74
N ALA A 62 31.34 12.22 -11.16
CA ALA A 62 32.49 13.00 -10.70
C ALA A 62 33.37 12.45 -9.56
N GLY A 63 34.42 11.75 -9.97
CA GLY A 63 35.78 12.25 -9.68
C GLY A 63 36.64 11.40 -8.75
N SER A 64 37.40 10.47 -9.34
CA SER A 64 38.74 10.18 -8.84
C SER A 64 39.55 11.48 -8.87
N LEU A 65 40.07 11.93 -7.73
CA LEU A 65 41.39 12.58 -7.70
C LEU A 65 42.03 12.39 -6.32
N GLU A 66 43.24 11.85 -6.38
CA GLU A 66 44.14 11.53 -5.28
C GLU A 66 44.59 12.78 -4.51
N GLY A 67 44.96 12.59 -3.24
CA GLY A 67 45.69 13.53 -2.41
C GLY A 67 46.63 12.79 -1.48
#